data_AF-A0A924Q9X4-F1
#
_entry.id   AF-A0A924Q9X4-F1
#
_cell.length_a   1.000
_cell.length_b   1.000
_cell.length_c   1.000
_cell.angle_alpha   90.00
_cell.angle_beta   90.00
_cell.angle_gamma   90.00
#
_symmetry.space_group_name_H-M   'P 1'
#
loop_
_entity.id
_entity.type
_entity.pdbx_description
1 polymer ?
#
loop_
_entity_poly.entity_id
_entity_poly.type
_entity_poly.pdbx_seq_one_letter_code
_entity_poly.pdbx_strand_id
1 'polypeptide(L)'
;MKYGIEILKQAEVLATYTEDAPRITRTYLSKEHKQAGVYLIGLMHDAGMSAAFDPLGNIVGRYEAGVPFAPVVMTGSHQDSVRNAGKFDGLFGILSPIACIKELNRQGKRLPYTLEVVGFGDEEGVRFPATLVGSKAMSGTFDPAWLDKADAAGVTMRQAINDFGGDASKWRELDRRGEQ
;
A
#
# COMPACT_ATOMS: atom_id res chain seq x y z
N MET A 1 26.04 7.88 0.55
CA MET A 1 25.01 6.92 1.01
C MET A 1 23.76 7.65 1.53
N LYS A 2 23.17 8.57 0.74
CA LYS A 2 22.15 9.55 1.22
C LYS A 2 20.76 8.94 1.45
N TYR A 3 20.38 7.93 0.65
CA TYR A 3 19.02 7.37 0.66
C TYR A 3 18.75 6.42 1.84
N GLY A 4 19.76 5.69 2.31
CA GLY A 4 19.60 4.75 3.43
C GLY A 4 19.14 5.46 4.70
N ILE A 5 19.78 6.57 5.07
CA ILE A 5 19.41 7.34 6.26
C ILE A 5 17.98 7.88 6.16
N GLU A 6 17.57 8.34 4.98
CA GLU A 6 16.22 8.84 4.77
C GLU A 6 15.18 7.72 4.92
N ILE A 7 15.39 6.57 4.26
CA ILE A 7 14.50 5.41 4.38
C ILE A 7 14.36 4.99 5.85
N LEU A 8 15.47 4.93 6.60
CA LEU A 8 15.44 4.59 8.02
C LEU A 8 14.62 5.59 8.84
N LYS A 9 14.77 6.90 8.60
CA LYS A 9 13.95 7.92 9.27
C LYS A 9 12.46 7.76 8.97
N GLN A 10 12.11 7.50 7.71
CA GLN A 10 10.72 7.29 7.31
C GLN A 10 10.13 6.04 8.00
N ALA A 11 10.93 4.97 8.12
CA ALA A 11 10.53 3.77 8.87
C ALA A 11 10.31 4.05 10.37
N GLU A 12 11.12 4.91 11.01
CA GLU A 12 10.87 5.32 12.40
C GLU A 12 9.53 6.06 12.56
N VAL A 13 9.20 6.98 11.64
CA VAL A 13 7.92 7.70 11.68
C VAL A 13 6.77 6.73 11.49
N LEU A 14 6.86 5.84 10.51
CA LEU A 14 5.83 4.84 10.23
C LEU A 14 5.61 3.87 11.41
N ALA A 15 6.67 3.54 12.15
CA ALA A 15 6.58 2.72 13.36
C ALA A 15 5.74 3.38 14.48
N THR A 16 5.54 4.70 14.44
CA THR A 16 4.68 5.41 15.42
C THR A 16 3.18 5.26 15.12
N TYR A 17 2.81 4.87 13.89
CA TYR A 17 1.43 4.55 13.54
C TYR A 17 1.14 3.09 13.89
N THR A 18 0.93 2.86 15.19
CA THR A 18 0.76 1.53 15.78
C THR A 18 -0.38 1.47 16.77
N GLU A 19 -1.11 0.36 16.79
CA GLU A 19 -2.24 0.10 17.67
C GLU A 19 -1.80 -0.18 19.12
N ASP A 20 -0.55 -0.61 19.33
CA ASP A 20 -0.09 -1.12 20.64
C ASP A 20 1.33 -0.67 21.04
N ALA A 21 1.57 0.64 21.00
CA ALA A 21 2.84 1.24 21.42
C ALA A 21 3.32 0.71 22.81
N PRO A 22 4.63 0.42 22.98
CA PRO A 22 5.74 0.69 22.05
C PRO A 22 5.95 -0.40 20.99
N ARG A 23 5.08 -1.42 20.93
CA ARG A 23 5.16 -2.45 19.88
C ARG A 23 4.62 -1.91 18.56
N ILE A 24 4.97 -2.59 17.47
CA ILE A 24 4.47 -2.26 16.13
C ILE A 24 3.40 -3.28 15.78
N THR A 25 2.16 -2.80 15.71
CA THR A 25 1.01 -3.54 15.22
C THR A 25 0.19 -2.57 14.39
N ARG A 26 -0.04 -2.92 13.14
CA ARG A 26 -0.83 -2.12 12.20
C ARG A 26 -1.62 -3.09 11.34
N THR A 27 -2.81 -3.40 11.81
CA THR A 27 -3.72 -4.32 11.14
C THR A 27 -4.47 -3.63 10.01
N TYR A 28 -4.82 -4.40 8.98
CA TYR A 28 -5.53 -3.89 7.81
C TYR A 28 -6.80 -3.11 8.18
N LEU A 29 -6.98 -1.95 7.54
CA LEU A 29 -8.14 -1.05 7.71
C LEU A 29 -8.32 -0.49 9.14
N SER A 30 -7.31 -0.59 10.00
CA SER A 30 -7.27 0.15 11.26
C SER A 30 -7.09 1.66 11.01
N LYS A 31 -7.27 2.46 12.06
CA LYS A 31 -6.97 3.89 12.03
C LYS A 31 -5.48 4.13 11.73
N GLU A 32 -4.62 3.32 12.31
CA GLU A 32 -3.17 3.40 12.20
C GLU A 32 -2.70 2.99 10.80
N HIS A 33 -3.35 1.99 10.20
CA HIS A 33 -3.20 1.66 8.79
C HIS A 33 -3.53 2.87 7.90
N LYS A 34 -4.63 3.57 8.18
CA LYS A 34 -5.01 4.78 7.44
C LYS A 34 -3.98 5.89 7.60
N GLN A 35 -3.51 6.15 8.81
CA GLN A 35 -2.52 7.19 9.10
C GLN A 35 -1.20 6.93 8.37
N ALA A 36 -0.71 5.69 8.46
CA ALA A 36 0.50 5.30 7.76
C ALA A 36 0.33 5.39 6.25
N GLY A 37 -0.84 5.04 5.73
CA GLY A 37 -1.08 5.15 4.30
C GLY A 37 -1.19 6.58 3.79
N VAL A 38 -1.84 7.48 4.54
CA VAL A 38 -1.83 8.93 4.26
C VAL A 38 -0.40 9.46 4.25
N TYR A 39 0.43 9.01 5.19
CA TYR A 39 1.84 9.40 5.24
C TYR A 39 2.63 8.93 4.02
N LEU A 40 2.48 7.66 3.63
CA LEU A 40 3.10 7.08 2.44
C LEU A 40 2.66 7.78 1.15
N ILE A 41 1.36 8.10 1.01
CA ILE A 41 0.83 8.89 -0.11
C ILE A 41 1.51 10.27 -0.16
N GLY A 42 1.69 10.93 0.98
CA GLY A 42 2.45 12.18 1.07
C GLY A 42 3.89 12.03 0.56
N LEU A 43 4.60 10.97 0.97
CA LEU A 43 5.95 10.69 0.48
C LEU A 43 5.99 10.43 -1.05
N MET A 44 4.97 9.75 -1.60
CA MET A 44 4.85 9.52 -3.03
C MET A 44 4.62 10.84 -3.79
N HIS A 45 3.75 11.73 -3.28
CA HIS A 45 3.57 13.06 -3.86
C HIS A 45 4.85 13.89 -3.83
N ASP A 46 5.57 13.89 -2.71
CA ASP A 46 6.88 14.54 -2.58
C ASP A 46 7.94 13.97 -3.53
N ALA A 47 7.79 12.70 -3.92
CA ALA A 47 8.64 12.04 -4.92
C ALA A 47 8.25 12.40 -6.37
N GLY A 48 7.16 13.14 -6.58
CA GLY A 48 6.66 13.52 -7.90
C GLY A 48 5.70 12.51 -8.52
N MET A 49 5.06 11.68 -7.69
CA MET A 49 4.07 10.69 -8.12
C MET A 49 2.65 11.23 -7.93
N SER A 50 1.71 10.79 -8.76
CA SER A 50 0.31 10.75 -8.32
C SER A 50 0.15 9.56 -7.38
N ALA A 51 -0.70 9.68 -6.36
CA ALA A 51 -0.89 8.61 -5.38
C ALA A 51 -2.27 8.73 -4.71
N ALA A 52 -2.89 7.59 -4.44
CA ALA A 52 -4.16 7.52 -3.73
C ALA A 52 -4.37 6.14 -3.10
N PHE A 53 -5.37 6.03 -2.23
CA PHE A 53 -5.93 4.74 -1.89
C PHE A 53 -6.78 4.20 -3.04
N ASP A 54 -6.71 2.90 -3.27
CA ASP A 54 -7.66 2.19 -4.12
C ASP A 54 -8.93 1.79 -3.32
N PRO A 55 -9.96 1.22 -3.95
CA PRO A 55 -11.20 0.85 -3.28
C PRO A 55 -11.06 -0.16 -2.13
N LEU A 56 -9.97 -0.93 -2.08
CA LEU A 56 -9.68 -1.87 -0.98
C LEU A 56 -8.68 -1.28 0.03
N GLY A 57 -8.29 -0.02 -0.09
CA GLY A 57 -7.36 0.61 0.84
C GLY A 57 -5.90 0.20 0.63
N ASN A 58 -5.53 -0.38 -0.51
CA ASN A 58 -4.13 -0.38 -0.93
C ASN A 58 -3.73 1.03 -1.33
N ILE A 59 -2.45 1.35 -1.27
CA ILE A 59 -1.92 2.61 -1.81
C ILE A 59 -1.32 2.31 -3.18
N VAL A 60 -1.65 3.13 -4.17
CA VAL A 60 -1.07 3.05 -5.50
C VAL A 60 -0.47 4.40 -5.84
N GLY A 61 0.86 4.45 -5.93
CA GLY A 61 1.60 5.58 -6.46
C GLY A 61 2.00 5.33 -7.91
N ARG A 62 1.80 6.31 -8.80
CA ARG A 62 2.21 6.25 -10.21
C ARG A 62 3.22 7.34 -10.55
N TYR A 63 4.35 6.93 -11.12
CA TYR A 63 5.33 7.82 -11.74
C TYR A 63 5.25 7.66 -13.25
N GLU A 64 4.58 8.60 -13.92
CA GLU A 64 4.24 8.46 -15.34
C GLU A 64 5.46 8.43 -16.25
N ALA A 65 5.35 7.63 -17.30
CA ALA A 65 6.35 7.52 -18.35
C ALA A 65 6.57 8.85 -19.09
N GLY A 66 7.71 8.96 -19.76
CA GLY A 66 7.98 10.08 -20.68
C GLY A 66 7.30 9.95 -22.04
N VAL A 67 6.59 8.83 -22.28
CA VAL A 67 5.94 8.51 -23.57
C VAL A 67 4.50 8.04 -23.32
N PRO A 68 3.55 8.35 -24.22
CA PRO A 68 2.17 7.90 -24.07
C PRO A 68 2.06 6.39 -24.29
N PHE A 69 1.02 5.77 -23.70
CA PHE A 69 0.72 4.34 -23.83
C PHE A 69 1.88 3.42 -23.43
N ALA A 70 2.74 3.89 -22.53
CA ALA A 70 3.87 3.10 -22.05
C ALA A 70 3.39 1.93 -21.19
N PRO A 71 4.09 0.78 -21.21
CA PRO A 71 3.77 -0.31 -20.30
C PRO A 71 3.98 0.12 -18.84
N VAL A 72 3.29 -0.58 -17.94
CA VAL A 72 3.42 -0.36 -16.49
C VAL A 72 4.39 -1.39 -15.92
N VAL A 73 5.37 -0.92 -15.15
CA VAL A 73 6.19 -1.75 -14.28
C VAL A 73 5.73 -1.51 -12.85
N MET A 74 5.26 -2.56 -12.18
CA MET A 74 4.82 -2.49 -10.79
C MET A 74 5.91 -3.01 -9.85
N THR A 75 6.12 -2.30 -8.75
CA THR A 75 6.90 -2.75 -7.59
C THR A 75 6.14 -2.39 -6.32
N GLY A 76 6.52 -2.94 -5.18
CA GLY A 76 5.81 -2.72 -3.94
C GLY A 76 5.97 -3.86 -2.96
N SER A 77 5.22 -3.75 -1.87
CA SER A 77 5.13 -4.75 -0.82
C SER A 77 3.87 -4.43 0.00
N HIS A 78 3.87 -4.68 1.29
CA HIS A 78 2.70 -4.48 2.14
C HIS A 78 2.95 -3.43 3.23
N GLN A 79 1.86 -2.85 3.72
CA GLN A 79 1.89 -1.84 4.78
C GLN A 79 1.14 -2.28 6.04
N ASP A 80 0.48 -3.43 6.06
CA ASP A 80 0.07 -4.05 7.31
C ASP A 80 1.27 -4.69 8.01
N SER A 81 1.02 -5.23 9.20
CA SER A 81 2.01 -5.97 9.97
C SER A 81 1.32 -6.95 10.89
N VAL A 82 2.06 -8.01 11.25
CA VAL A 82 1.73 -8.84 12.42
C VAL A 82 1.79 -8.05 13.73
N ARG A 83 1.27 -8.66 14.79
CA ARG A 83 1.40 -8.13 16.15
C ARG A 83 2.86 -8.15 16.57
N ASN A 84 3.34 -7.06 17.17
CA ASN A 84 4.73 -6.94 17.64
C ASN A 84 5.76 -7.18 16.52
N ALA A 85 5.50 -6.62 15.34
CA ALA A 85 6.36 -6.73 14.16
C ALA A 85 7.65 -5.90 14.28
N GLY A 86 8.55 -6.12 13.34
CA GLY A 86 9.66 -5.21 13.06
C GLY A 86 9.22 -4.03 12.20
N LYS A 87 10.01 -2.94 12.19
CA LYS A 87 9.70 -1.71 11.43
C LYS A 87 10.00 -1.75 9.93
N PHE A 88 10.57 -2.85 9.43
CA PHE A 88 11.08 -2.93 8.05
C PHE A 88 10.28 -3.87 7.16
N ASP A 89 9.64 -4.88 7.76
CA ASP A 89 8.88 -5.85 7.00
C ASP A 89 7.72 -5.16 6.29
N GLY A 90 7.54 -5.49 5.00
CA GLY A 90 6.68 -4.76 4.07
C GLY A 90 7.18 -3.35 3.71
N LEU A 91 7.29 -2.46 4.69
CA LEU A 91 7.58 -1.04 4.50
C LEU A 91 8.84 -0.75 3.69
N PHE A 92 9.90 -1.54 3.87
CA PHE A 92 11.14 -1.33 3.13
C PHE A 92 10.96 -1.51 1.61
N GLY A 93 10.09 -2.43 1.20
CA GLY A 93 9.73 -2.67 -0.20
C GLY A 93 8.91 -1.54 -0.82
N ILE A 94 8.30 -0.67 -0.01
CA ILE A 94 7.55 0.51 -0.46
C ILE A 94 8.46 1.75 -0.44
N LEU A 95 9.23 1.96 0.63
CA LEU A 95 10.07 3.14 0.80
C LEU A 95 11.25 3.19 -0.18
N SER A 96 11.83 2.03 -0.49
CA SER A 96 12.98 1.93 -1.40
C SER A 96 12.68 2.47 -2.81
N PRO A 97 11.62 2.01 -3.52
CA PRO A 97 11.29 2.55 -4.83
C PRO A 97 10.86 4.02 -4.79
N ILE A 98 10.16 4.48 -3.73
CA ILE A 98 9.84 5.91 -3.56
C ILE A 98 11.12 6.76 -3.52
N ALA A 99 12.15 6.33 -2.79
CA ALA A 99 13.43 7.03 -2.72
C ALA A 99 14.13 7.11 -4.10
N CYS A 100 14.09 6.03 -4.88
CA CYS A 100 14.61 5.99 -6.24
C CYS A 100 13.84 6.95 -7.18
N ILE A 101 12.51 6.94 -7.11
CA ILE A 101 11.64 7.81 -7.91
C ILE A 101 11.88 9.28 -7.56
N LYS A 102 12.00 9.60 -6.27
CA LYS A 102 12.29 10.97 -5.81
C LYS A 102 13.55 11.51 -6.46
N GLU A 103 14.59 10.68 -6.61
CA GLU A 103 15.82 11.08 -7.28
C GLU A 103 15.64 11.22 -8.81
N LEU A 104 14.92 10.31 -9.45
CA LEU A 104 14.59 10.44 -10.88
C LEU A 104 13.84 11.75 -11.14
N ASN A 105 12.85 12.06 -10.32
CA ASN A 105 12.05 13.27 -10.44
C ASN A 105 12.90 14.53 -10.18
N ARG A 106 13.79 14.51 -9.18
CA ARG A 106 14.73 15.61 -8.92
C ARG A 106 15.67 15.88 -10.10
N GLN A 107 16.04 14.84 -10.86
CA GLN A 107 16.84 14.96 -12.07
C GLN A 107 16.01 15.33 -13.32
N GLY A 108 14.69 15.45 -13.21
CA GLY A 108 13.79 15.66 -14.35
C GLY A 108 13.73 14.46 -15.30
N LYS A 109 14.12 13.26 -14.86
CA LYS A 109 14.21 12.06 -15.71
C LYS A 109 12.92 11.24 -15.66
N ARG A 110 12.27 11.07 -16.81
CA ARG A 110 11.17 10.12 -16.98
C ARG A 110 11.68 8.82 -17.62
N LEU A 111 10.99 7.72 -17.32
CA LEU A 111 11.32 6.37 -17.81
C LEU A 111 10.50 6.06 -19.07
N PRO A 112 10.90 5.06 -19.89
CA PRO A 112 10.11 4.61 -21.03
C PRO A 112 8.91 3.74 -20.63
N TYR A 113 8.61 3.63 -19.33
CA TYR A 113 7.49 2.91 -18.74
C TYR A 113 6.98 3.68 -17.52
N THR A 114 5.69 3.52 -17.19
CA THR A 114 5.13 4.07 -15.96
C THR A 114 5.54 3.16 -14.82
N LEU A 115 6.15 3.72 -13.79
CA LEU A 115 6.55 2.97 -12.60
C LEU A 115 5.49 3.13 -11.52
N GLU A 116 4.93 2.02 -11.07
CA GLU A 116 3.99 1.98 -9.96
C GLU A 116 4.63 1.44 -8.69
N VAL A 117 4.30 2.08 -7.57
CA VAL A 117 4.61 1.58 -6.23
C VAL A 117 3.31 1.28 -5.52
N VAL A 118 3.11 0.01 -5.18
CA VAL A 118 1.92 -0.46 -4.45
C VAL A 118 2.27 -0.80 -3.01
N GLY A 119 1.51 -0.22 -2.08
CA GLY A 119 1.47 -0.65 -0.69
C GLY A 119 0.21 -1.46 -0.43
N PHE A 120 0.31 -2.79 -0.53
CA PHE A 120 -0.83 -3.68 -0.27
C PHE A 120 -1.28 -3.54 1.19
N GLY A 121 -2.58 -3.43 1.38
CA GLY A 121 -3.16 -3.18 2.70
C GLY A 121 -3.25 -4.43 3.58
N ASP A 122 -3.25 -5.63 3.00
CA ASP A 122 -3.36 -6.90 3.75
C ASP A 122 -2.57 -8.00 3.04
N GLU A 123 -1.44 -8.36 3.66
CA GLU A 123 -0.58 -9.47 3.27
C GLU A 123 -0.66 -10.56 4.36
N GLU A 124 -0.58 -10.12 5.62
CA GLU A 124 -0.35 -10.96 6.80
C GLU A 124 -1.63 -11.65 7.30
N GLY A 125 -2.80 -11.11 6.96
CA GLY A 125 -4.10 -11.68 7.33
C GLY A 125 -4.39 -11.71 8.83
N VAL A 126 -3.98 -10.66 9.54
CA VAL A 126 -4.05 -10.58 11.01
C VAL A 126 -5.46 -10.25 11.50
N ARG A 127 -6.18 -9.39 10.78
CA ARG A 127 -7.48 -8.88 11.22
C ARG A 127 -8.64 -9.77 10.79
N PHE A 128 -8.60 -10.22 9.53
CA PHE A 128 -9.64 -11.04 8.93
C PHE A 128 -9.07 -12.41 8.58
N PRO A 129 -9.90 -13.47 8.51
CA PRO A 129 -9.49 -14.80 8.05
C PRO A 129 -9.32 -14.84 6.52
N ALA A 130 -8.45 -13.97 6.00
CA ALA A 130 -8.07 -13.82 4.61
C ALA A 130 -6.63 -13.25 4.59
N THR A 131 -5.86 -13.57 3.56
CA THR A 131 -4.50 -13.04 3.34
C THR A 131 -4.35 -12.59 1.90
N LEU A 132 -3.40 -11.69 1.65
CA LEU A 132 -3.06 -11.22 0.30
C LEU A 132 -4.26 -10.56 -0.41
N VAL A 133 -5.15 -9.90 0.33
CA VAL A 133 -6.44 -9.42 -0.18
C VAL A 133 -6.23 -8.46 -1.36
N GLY A 134 -5.35 -7.47 -1.18
CA GLY A 134 -5.07 -6.48 -2.22
C GLY A 134 -4.37 -7.04 -3.45
N SER A 135 -3.35 -7.90 -3.25
CA SER A 135 -2.60 -8.48 -4.37
C SER A 135 -3.44 -9.48 -5.15
N LYS A 136 -4.31 -10.26 -4.48
CA LYS A 136 -5.26 -11.14 -5.15
C LYS A 136 -6.35 -10.38 -5.90
N ALA A 137 -6.77 -9.19 -5.44
CA ALA A 137 -7.62 -8.30 -6.23
C ALA A 137 -6.92 -7.89 -7.53
N MET A 138 -5.67 -7.43 -7.45
CA MET A 138 -4.91 -7.01 -8.63
C MET A 138 -4.57 -8.15 -9.60
N SER A 139 -4.35 -9.36 -9.09
CA SER A 139 -4.12 -10.55 -9.92
C SER A 139 -5.40 -11.25 -10.38
N GLY A 140 -6.57 -10.73 -10.00
CA GLY A 140 -7.88 -11.28 -10.38
C GLY A 140 -8.21 -12.65 -9.75
N THR A 141 -7.63 -12.94 -8.59
CA THR A 141 -7.83 -14.16 -7.78
C THR A 141 -8.48 -13.85 -6.43
N PHE A 142 -9.13 -12.69 -6.31
CA PHE A 142 -9.88 -12.28 -5.12
C PHE A 142 -11.12 -13.16 -4.91
N ASP A 143 -11.32 -13.60 -3.67
CA ASP A 143 -12.53 -14.33 -3.27
C ASP A 143 -13.54 -13.35 -2.63
N PRO A 144 -14.68 -13.08 -3.30
CA PRO A 144 -15.69 -12.17 -2.76
C PRO A 144 -16.28 -12.63 -1.43
N ALA A 145 -16.17 -13.92 -1.05
CA ALA A 145 -16.62 -14.41 0.24
C ALA A 145 -15.82 -13.84 1.42
N TRP A 146 -14.62 -13.29 1.18
CA TRP A 146 -13.84 -12.61 2.23
C TRP A 146 -14.51 -11.35 2.74
N LEU A 147 -15.29 -10.67 1.89
CA LEU A 147 -15.99 -9.44 2.25
C LEU A 147 -16.97 -9.65 3.41
N ASP A 148 -17.52 -10.86 3.55
CA ASP A 148 -18.49 -11.19 4.58
C ASP A 148 -17.84 -11.85 5.83
N LYS A 149 -16.51 -12.02 5.84
CA LYS A 149 -15.78 -12.49 7.02
C LYS A 149 -15.67 -11.37 8.05
N ALA A 150 -15.94 -11.70 9.31
CA ALA A 150 -15.83 -10.79 10.43
C ALA A 150 -14.49 -10.91 11.16
N ASP A 151 -14.01 -9.80 11.71
CA ASP A 151 -12.91 -9.76 12.66
C ASP A 151 -13.38 -10.22 14.07
N ALA A 152 -12.45 -10.23 15.03
CA ALA A 152 -12.74 -10.66 16.41
C ALA A 152 -13.78 -9.78 17.13
N ALA A 153 -14.05 -8.56 16.63
CA ALA A 153 -15.06 -7.65 17.17
C ALA A 153 -16.40 -7.76 16.42
N GLY A 154 -16.52 -8.66 15.44
CA GLY A 154 -17.73 -8.85 14.65
C GLY A 154 -17.89 -7.87 13.48
N VAL A 155 -16.88 -7.04 13.19
CA VAL A 155 -16.90 -6.11 12.04
C VAL A 155 -16.54 -6.89 10.79
N THR A 156 -17.38 -6.85 9.75
CA THR A 156 -17.08 -7.52 8.47
C THR A 156 -16.01 -6.76 7.69
N MET A 157 -15.25 -7.47 6.84
CA MET A 157 -14.28 -6.83 5.95
C MET A 157 -14.95 -5.76 5.08
N ARG A 158 -16.14 -6.05 4.55
CA ARG A 158 -16.96 -5.07 3.81
C ARG A 158 -17.21 -3.81 4.60
N GLN A 159 -17.64 -3.95 5.86
CA GLN A 159 -17.88 -2.82 6.74
C GLN A 159 -16.59 -2.02 6.98
N ALA A 160 -15.50 -2.70 7.32
CA ALA A 160 -14.21 -2.06 7.56
C ALA A 160 -13.67 -1.31 6.34
N ILE A 161 -13.85 -1.83 5.11
CA ILE A 161 -13.41 -1.15 3.88
C ILE A 161 -14.19 0.16 3.72
N ASN A 162 -15.51 0.11 3.90
CA ASN A 162 -16.36 1.28 3.74
C ASN A 162 -16.07 2.33 4.83
N ASP A 163 -15.86 1.91 6.09
CA ASP A 163 -15.50 2.80 7.20
C ASP A 163 -14.11 3.44 7.01
N PHE A 164 -13.19 2.70 6.38
CA PHE A 164 -11.88 3.22 6.00
C PHE A 164 -11.98 4.31 4.92
N GLY A 165 -13.10 4.37 4.18
CA GLY A 165 -13.33 5.29 3.06
C GLY A 165 -13.06 4.66 1.69
N GLY A 166 -12.93 3.33 1.61
CA GLY A 166 -12.90 2.57 0.37
C GLY A 166 -14.31 2.24 -0.12
N ASP A 167 -14.38 1.35 -1.12
CA ASP A 167 -15.63 0.85 -1.69
C ASP A 167 -15.51 -0.65 -1.98
N ALA A 168 -16.04 -1.45 -1.06
CA ALA A 168 -15.99 -2.91 -1.15
C ALA A 168 -16.74 -3.48 -2.36
N SER A 169 -17.58 -2.72 -3.05
CA SER A 169 -18.26 -3.17 -4.28
C SER A 169 -17.37 -3.10 -5.51
N LYS A 170 -16.29 -2.29 -5.46
CA LYS A 170 -15.41 -1.99 -6.59
C LYS A 170 -14.17 -2.86 -6.67
N TRP A 171 -14.08 -3.94 -5.89
CA TRP A 171 -12.91 -4.83 -5.90
C TRP A 171 -12.57 -5.38 -7.29
N ARG A 172 -13.57 -5.55 -8.17
CA ARG A 172 -13.38 -6.01 -9.55
C ARG A 172 -12.64 -5.01 -10.43
N GLU A 173 -12.75 -3.72 -10.14
CA GLU A 173 -12.06 -2.66 -10.89
C GLU A 173 -10.53 -2.74 -10.72
N LEU A 174 -10.06 -3.52 -9.74
CA LEU A 174 -8.63 -3.69 -9.48
C LEU A 174 -7.98 -4.81 -10.28
N ASP A 175 -8.76 -5.69 -10.93
CA ASP A 175 -8.22 -6.81 -11.71
C ASP A 175 -7.43 -6.30 -12.93
N ARG A 176 -6.12 -6.58 -12.94
CA ARG A 176 -5.21 -6.06 -13.97
C ARG A 176 -4.91 -7.02 -15.11
N ARG A 177 -5.55 -8.19 -15.15
CA ARG A 177 -5.28 -9.18 -16.22
C ARG A 177 -5.73 -8.71 -17.61
N GLY A 178 -6.60 -7.71 -17.68
CA GLY A 178 -7.11 -7.12 -18.92
C GLY A 178 -6.42 -5.83 -19.36
N GLU A 179 -5.42 -5.32 -18.63
CA GLU A 179 -4.76 -4.03 -18.91
C GLU A 179 -3.49 -4.16 -19.80
N GLN A 180 -3.28 -5.30 -20.46
CA GLN A 180 -2.13 -5.55 -21.35
C GLN A 180 -2.44 -5.23 -22.82
#